data_AF-A0A5P8ARY6-F1
#
_entry.id   AF-A0A5P8ARY6-F1
#
_cell.length_a   1.000
_cell.length_b   1.000
_cell.length_c   1.000
_cell.angle_alpha   90.00
_cell.angle_beta   90.00
_cell.angle_gamma   90.00
#
_symmetry.space_group_name_H-M   'P 1'
#
loop_
_entity.id
_entity.type
_entity.pdbx_description
1 polymer ?
#
loop_
_entity_poly.entity_id
_entity_poly.type
_entity_poly.pdbx_seq_one_letter_code
_entity_poly.pdbx_strand_id
1 'polypeptide(L)'
;EVAANGNYEKVKTVVEQFVTGTLDKIAAGAKEAAKGATGSDAIGGASTSGQDAAPGEAASVNSLVKGIKEIVGVVLKDNEGNAEATKTKDEQQK
;
A
#
# COMPACT_ATOMS: atom_id res chain seq x y z
N GLU A 1 -27.88 -26.30 -24.36
CA GLU A 1 -27.14 -25.97 -23.12
C GLU A 1 -25.90 -25.09 -23.32
N VAL A 2 -25.09 -25.26 -24.38
CA VAL A 2 -23.83 -24.50 -24.57
C VAL A 2 -24.01 -22.96 -24.60
N ALA A 3 -25.15 -22.46 -25.09
CA ALA A 3 -25.44 -21.02 -25.15
C ALA A 3 -25.70 -20.37 -23.76
N ALA A 4 -26.11 -21.14 -22.75
CA ALA A 4 -26.43 -20.60 -21.42
C ALA A 4 -25.17 -20.22 -20.60
N ASN A 5 -24.03 -20.85 -20.91
CA ASN A 5 -22.76 -20.66 -20.19
C ASN A 5 -21.70 -19.94 -21.03
N GLY A 6 -22.04 -19.34 -22.16
CA GLY A 6 -21.08 -18.62 -23.02
C GLY A 6 -20.37 -17.45 -22.33
N ASN A 7 -20.92 -16.93 -21.23
CA ASN A 7 -20.27 -15.92 -20.40
C ASN A 7 -19.25 -16.51 -19.41
N TYR A 8 -19.25 -17.81 -19.16
CA TYR A 8 -18.37 -18.45 -18.16
C TYR A 8 -16.89 -18.28 -18.52
N GLU A 9 -16.52 -18.44 -19.78
CA GLU A 9 -15.13 -18.21 -20.22
C GLU A 9 -14.72 -16.74 -20.06
N LYS A 10 -15.59 -15.79 -20.43
CA LYS A 10 -15.32 -14.35 -20.25
C LYS A 10 -15.18 -13.98 -18.78
N VAL A 11 -16.08 -14.49 -17.94
CA VAL A 11 -16.04 -14.27 -16.48
C VAL A 11 -14.78 -14.87 -15.90
N LYS A 12 -14.43 -16.11 -16.29
CA LYS A 12 -13.20 -16.76 -15.85
C LYS A 12 -11.97 -15.93 -16.20
N THR A 13 -11.85 -15.45 -17.43
CA THR A 13 -10.74 -14.59 -17.86
C THR A 13 -10.64 -13.30 -17.04
N VAL A 14 -11.78 -12.61 -16.81
CA VAL A 14 -11.79 -11.38 -16.01
C VAL A 14 -11.41 -11.67 -14.55
N VAL A 15 -11.88 -12.78 -13.98
CA VAL A 15 -11.52 -13.19 -12.61
C VAL A 15 -10.03 -13.54 -12.51
N GLU A 16 -9.48 -14.30 -13.46
CA GLU A 16 -8.06 -14.62 -13.50
C GLU A 16 -7.21 -13.35 -13.63
N GLN A 17 -7.62 -12.40 -14.47
CA GLN A 17 -6.95 -11.10 -14.60
C GLN A 17 -7.07 -10.27 -13.32
N PHE A 18 -8.20 -10.31 -12.61
CA PHE A 18 -8.35 -9.61 -11.35
C PHE A 18 -7.45 -10.19 -10.25
N VAL A 19 -7.40 -11.52 -10.13
CA VAL A 19 -6.55 -12.18 -9.14
C VAL A 19 -5.07 -11.90 -9.43
N THR A 20 -4.60 -12.25 -10.62
CA THR A 20 -3.17 -12.19 -10.96
C THR A 20 -2.70 -10.77 -11.29
N GLY A 21 -3.55 -9.96 -11.93
CA GLY A 21 -3.24 -8.61 -12.37
C GLY A 21 -3.40 -7.56 -11.28
N THR A 22 -4.22 -7.82 -10.25
CA THR A 22 -4.52 -6.89 -9.15
C THR A 22 -4.19 -7.47 -7.78
N LEU A 23 -4.84 -8.55 -7.34
CA LEU A 23 -4.72 -9.03 -5.96
C LEU A 23 -3.31 -9.54 -5.63
N ASP A 24 -2.69 -10.31 -6.51
CA ASP A 24 -1.34 -10.85 -6.29
C ASP A 24 -0.29 -9.74 -6.17
N LYS A 25 -0.43 -8.67 -6.96
CA LYS A 25 0.47 -7.51 -6.90
C LYS A 25 0.27 -6.70 -5.62
N ILE A 26 -0.97 -6.49 -5.19
CA ILE A 26 -1.26 -5.87 -3.89
C ILE A 26 -0.66 -6.71 -2.75
N ALA A 27 -0.81 -8.04 -2.82
CA ALA A 27 -0.24 -8.94 -1.83
C ALA A 27 1.29 -8.91 -1.82
N ALA A 28 1.94 -8.78 -2.98
CA ALA A 28 3.39 -8.60 -3.09
C ALA A 28 3.85 -7.29 -2.45
N GLY A 29 3.23 -6.16 -2.81
CA GLY A 29 3.53 -4.85 -2.23
C GLY A 29 3.28 -4.80 -0.71
N ALA A 30 2.21 -5.43 -0.22
CA ALA A 30 1.92 -5.52 1.21
C ALA A 30 2.98 -6.33 1.98
N LYS A 31 3.44 -7.44 1.42
CA LYS A 31 4.55 -8.23 2.01
C LYS A 31 5.85 -7.44 2.04
N GLU A 32 6.14 -6.65 1.01
CA GLU A 32 7.32 -5.78 1.01
C GLU A 32 7.21 -4.66 2.05
N ALA A 33 6.05 -4.00 2.13
CA ALA A 33 5.81 -2.93 3.10
C ALA A 33 5.94 -3.44 4.55
N ALA A 34 5.43 -4.65 4.83
CA ALA A 34 5.49 -5.26 6.14
C ALA A 34 6.93 -5.49 6.65
N LYS A 35 7.90 -5.71 5.75
CA LYS A 35 9.33 -5.81 6.14
C LYS A 35 9.84 -4.51 6.79
N GLY A 36 9.30 -3.37 6.38
CA GLY A 36 9.64 -2.06 6.93
C GLY A 36 8.89 -1.68 8.21
N ALA A 37 7.90 -2.48 8.63
CA ALA A 37 7.03 -2.22 9.77
C ALA A 37 7.20 -3.27 10.88
N THR A 38 8.45 -3.69 11.13
CA THR A 38 8.80 -4.74 12.11
C THR A 38 9.20 -4.19 13.48
N GLY A 39 9.40 -2.86 13.59
CA GLY A 39 9.75 -2.20 14.84
C GLY A 39 8.63 -2.30 15.89
N SER A 40 9.02 -2.34 17.16
CA SER A 40 8.10 -2.39 18.30
C SER A 40 7.78 -1.01 18.88
N ASP A 41 8.47 0.03 18.42
CA ASP A 41 8.31 1.38 18.93
C ASP A 41 6.94 1.95 18.57
N ALA A 42 6.36 2.73 19.48
CA ALA A 42 5.12 3.44 19.21
C ALA A 42 5.35 4.50 18.11
N ILE A 43 4.35 4.70 17.25
CA ILE A 43 4.38 5.79 16.26
C ILE A 43 4.47 7.13 17.01
N GLY A 44 5.51 7.90 16.70
CA GLY A 44 5.85 9.16 17.39
C GLY A 44 7.08 9.06 18.30
N GLY A 45 7.43 7.87 18.79
CA GLY A 45 8.73 7.47 19.37
C GLY A 45 9.28 8.22 20.59
N ALA A 46 8.82 9.43 20.89
CA ALA A 46 9.30 10.29 21.97
C ALA A 46 8.59 9.95 23.29
N SER A 47 9.00 8.82 23.88
CA SER A 47 8.35 8.25 25.07
C SER A 47 8.67 9.01 26.35
N THR A 48 9.76 9.79 26.35
CA THR A 48 10.22 10.60 27.48
C THR A 48 10.62 12.02 27.05
N SER A 49 10.38 13.00 27.91
CA SER A 49 10.83 14.39 27.68
C SER A 49 12.35 14.45 27.59
N GLY A 50 12.87 15.14 26.58
CA GLY A 50 14.33 15.28 26.36
C GLY A 50 15.00 14.05 25.74
N GLN A 51 14.24 13.08 25.22
CA GLN A 51 14.81 11.95 24.47
C GLN A 51 15.44 12.45 23.16
N ASP A 52 16.68 12.02 22.90
CA ASP A 52 17.37 12.33 21.65
C ASP A 52 16.68 11.65 20.46
N ALA A 53 16.60 12.37 19.34
CA ALA A 53 16.07 11.82 18.10
C ALA A 53 17.07 10.81 17.50
N ALA A 54 16.57 9.61 17.19
CA ALA A 54 17.28 8.63 16.38
C ALA A 54 16.65 8.58 14.98
N PRO A 55 17.44 8.50 13.90
CA PRO A 55 16.90 8.28 12.57
C PRO A 55 16.25 6.89 12.48
N GLY A 56 15.19 6.79 11.67
CA GLY A 56 14.63 5.49 11.30
C GLY A 56 15.65 4.65 10.53
N GLU A 57 15.58 3.33 10.67
CA GLU A 57 16.46 2.41 9.97
C GLU A 57 16.18 2.45 8.46
N ALA A 58 17.23 2.71 7.66
CA ALA A 58 17.09 3.05 6.26
C ALA A 58 16.50 1.91 5.42
N ALA A 59 16.88 0.65 5.66
CA ALA A 59 16.33 -0.49 4.94
C ALA A 59 14.84 -0.68 5.22
N SER A 60 14.42 -0.41 6.46
CA SER A 60 13.03 -0.48 6.90
C SER A 60 12.19 0.59 6.22
N VAL A 61 12.66 1.85 6.22
CA VAL A 61 12.00 2.97 5.52
C VAL A 61 11.88 2.68 4.02
N ASN A 62 12.96 2.19 3.39
CA ASN A 62 12.95 1.88 1.97
C ASN A 62 11.96 0.76 1.61
N SER A 63 11.89 -0.29 2.44
CA SER A 63 10.96 -1.41 2.22
C SER A 63 9.50 -0.95 2.35
N LEU A 64 9.20 -0.15 3.39
CA LEU A 64 7.86 0.42 3.62
C LEU A 64 7.40 1.26 2.42
N VAL A 65 8.23 2.23 2.00
CA VAL A 65 7.91 3.15 0.89
C VAL A 65 7.75 2.39 -0.43
N LYS A 66 8.64 1.43 -0.71
CA LYS A 66 8.59 0.63 -1.95
C LYS A 66 7.33 -0.23 -2.02
N GLY A 67 6.99 -0.93 -0.93
CA GLY A 67 5.79 -1.76 -0.88
C GLY A 67 4.50 -0.94 -1.03
N ILE A 68 4.40 0.21 -0.35
CA ILE A 68 3.26 1.13 -0.51
C ILE A 68 3.17 1.64 -1.96
N LYS A 69 4.29 2.00 -2.57
CA LYS A 69 4.32 2.46 -3.97
C LYS A 69 3.80 1.39 -4.93
N GLU A 70 4.15 0.12 -4.70
CA GLU A 70 3.66 -1.00 -5.51
C GLU A 70 2.13 -1.18 -5.36
N ILE A 71 1.61 -1.10 -4.12
CA ILE A 71 0.15 -1.14 -3.88
C ILE A 71 -0.55 0.01 -4.60
N VAL A 72 -0.06 1.24 -4.38
CA VAL A 72 -0.66 2.47 -4.95
C VAL A 72 -0.65 2.44 -6.47
N GLY A 73 0.42 1.97 -7.10
CA GLY A 73 0.51 1.82 -8.55
C GLY A 73 -0.45 0.79 -9.16
N VAL A 74 -1.04 -0.09 -8.35
CA VAL A 74 -2.07 -1.04 -8.79
C VAL A 74 -3.47 -0.49 -8.58
N VAL A 75 -3.71 0.23 -7.48
CA VAL A 75 -5.07 0.67 -7.08
C VAL A 75 -5.46 2.03 -7.62
N LEU A 76 -4.51 2.93 -7.89
CA LEU A 76 -4.77 4.23 -8.49
C LEU A 76 -4.46 4.19 -9.98
N LYS A 77 -5.27 4.87 -10.79
CA LYS A 77 -4.92 5.11 -12.20
C LYS A 77 -3.81 6.15 -12.32
N ASP A 78 -3.21 6.22 -13.51
CA ASP A 78 -2.23 7.25 -13.85
C ASP A 78 -2.81 8.64 -13.53
N ASN A 79 -2.13 9.37 -12.64
CA ASN A 79 -2.49 10.72 -12.16
C ASN A 79 -3.70 10.83 -11.21
N GLU A 80 -4.23 9.73 -10.65
CA GLU A 80 -5.27 9.79 -9.60
C GLU A 80 -4.72 10.08 -8.19
N GLY A 81 -3.40 9.90 -7.97
CA GLY A 81 -2.74 10.19 -6.70
C GLY A 81 -2.25 11.65 -6.60
N ASN A 82 -2.50 12.30 -5.46
CA ASN A 82 -1.92 13.60 -5.14
C ASN A 82 -0.91 13.46 -3.99
N ALA A 83 0.39 13.60 -4.30
CA ALA A 83 1.47 13.55 -3.31
C ALA A 83 1.43 14.71 -2.30
N GLU A 84 0.73 15.80 -2.63
CA GLU A 84 0.52 16.95 -1.74
C GLU A 84 -0.71 16.80 -0.84
N ALA A 85 -1.48 15.72 -0.99
CA ALA A 85 -2.63 15.46 -0.13
C ALA A 85 -2.18 15.29 1.32
N THR A 86 -2.52 16.28 2.16
CA THR A 86 -2.31 16.25 3.60
C THR A 86 -3.60 16.60 4.33
N LYS A 87 -3.72 16.12 5.57
CA LYS A 87 -4.72 16.52 6.56
C LYS A 87 -4.06 16.92 7.89
N THR A 88 -2.74 16.99 7.92
CA THR A 88 -1.98 17.24 9.15
C THR A 88 -1.74 18.72 9.41
N LYS A 89 -2.00 19.61 8.43
CA LYS A 89 -1.98 21.07 8.67
C LYS A 89 -3.16 21.46 9.56
N ASP A 90 -2.92 22.33 10.53
CA ASP A 90 -3.94 22.76 11.51
C ASP A 90 -5.22 23.28 10.84
N GLU A 91 -5.09 24.03 9.74
CA GLU A 91 -6.20 24.57 8.95
C GLU A 91 -7.09 23.48 8.30
N GLN A 92 -6.58 22.25 8.20
CA GLN A 92 -7.21 21.12 7.55
C GLN A 92 -7.76 20.09 8.56
N GLN A 93 -7.49 20.28 9.85
CA GLN A 93 -8.05 19.52 10.97
C GLN A 93 -9.40 20.13 11.39
N LYS A 94 -10.44 19.94 10.56
CA LYS A 94 -11.83 20.27 10.94
C LYS A 94 -12.61 19.02 11.34
#